data_AF-F6RJB9-F1
#
_entry.id   AF-F6RJB9-F1
#
_cell.length_a   1.000
_cell.length_b   1.000
_cell.length_c   1.000
_cell.angle_alpha   90.00
_cell.angle_beta   90.00
_cell.angle_gamma   90.00
#
_symmetry.space_group_name_H-M   'P 1'
#
loop_
_entity.id
_entity.type
_entity.pdbx_description
1 polymer ?
#
loop_
_entity_poly.entity_id
_entity_poly.type
_entity_poly.pdbx_seq_one_letter_code
_entity_poly.pdbx_strand_id
1 'polypeptide(L)' 'MEGTGAGFRKELVSKLLHLHFKDDKTKEAAIRSIRQAQAEDLARVDVDQLEKVLPQLLLDF' A
#
# COMPACT_ATOMS: atom_id res chain seq x y z
N MET A 1 5.69 -22.21 -7.29
CA MET A 1 5.76 -20.83 -7.79
C MET A 1 4.70 -20.06 -7.03
N GLU A 2 5.10 -19.42 -5.93
CA GLU A 2 4.18 -18.69 -5.05
C GLU A 2 3.64 -17.43 -5.74
N GLY A 3 2.34 -17.18 -5.53
CA GLY A 3 1.76 -15.85 -5.52
C GLY A 3 1.58 -15.16 -6.87
N THR A 4 0.69 -15.65 -7.72
CA THR A 4 -0.06 -14.72 -8.61
C THR A 4 -1.18 -14.08 -7.78
N GLY A 5 -0.80 -13.33 -6.74
CA GLY A 5 -1.72 -12.54 -5.92
C GLY A 5 -2.26 -11.36 -6.71
N ALA A 6 -3.52 -11.00 -6.49
CA ALA A 6 -4.16 -9.87 -7.14
C ALA A 6 -3.67 -8.55 -6.51
N GLY A 7 -2.56 -8.00 -7.02
CA GLY A 7 -2.02 -6.71 -6.58
C GLY A 7 -2.29 -5.54 -7.54
N PHE A 8 -2.29 -4.31 -7.02
CA PHE A 8 -2.42 -3.08 -7.81
C PHE A 8 -1.06 -2.51 -8.21
N ARG A 9 -0.94 -1.90 -9.39
CA ARG A 9 0.30 -1.19 -9.76
C ARG A 9 0.52 0.01 -8.84
N LYS A 10 1.74 0.21 -8.36
CA LYS A 10 2.11 1.33 -7.47
C LYS A 10 1.66 2.70 -8.01
N GLU A 11 1.85 2.92 -9.32
CA GLU A 11 1.44 4.14 -10.02
C GLU A 11 -0.08 4.38 -9.98
N LEU A 12 -0.89 3.33 -10.02
CA LEU A 12 -2.35 3.42 -9.98
C LEU A 12 -2.79 3.83 -8.58
N VAL A 13 -2.25 3.17 -7.55
CA VAL A 13 -2.54 3.51 -6.15
C VAL A 13 -2.13 4.95 -5.85
N SER A 14 -0.96 5.38 -6.34
CA SER A 14 -0.50 6.77 -6.18
C SER A 14 -1.43 7.80 -6.85
N LYS A 15 -1.96 7.50 -8.03
CA LYS A 15 -2.95 8.37 -8.70
C LYS A 15 -4.27 8.44 -7.95
N LEU A 16 -4.78 7.30 -7.46
CA LEU A 16 -6.02 7.24 -6.68
C LEU A 16 -5.92 8.03 -5.37
N LEU A 17 -4.76 7.95 -4.71
CA LEU A 17 -4.47 8.72 -3.49
C LEU A 17 -4.60 10.23 -3.70
N HIS A 18 -4.04 10.74 -4.79
CA HIS A 18 -4.07 12.17 -5.11
C HIS A 18 -5.46 12.66 -5.53
N LEU A 19 -6.29 11.78 -6.11
CA LEU A 19 -7.52 12.20 -6.78
C LEU A 19 -8.79 11.97 -5.94
N HIS A 20 -8.84 10.90 -5.13
CA HIS A 20 -10.12 10.43 -4.59
C HIS A 20 -10.14 10.08 -3.10
N PHE A 21 -9.01 9.82 -2.46
CA PHE A 21 -9.03 9.54 -1.03
C PHE A 21 -9.19 10.83 -0.23
N LYS A 22 -10.19 10.86 0.65
CA LYS A 22 -10.51 11.99 1.53
C LYS A 22 -10.18 11.70 2.99
N ASP A 23 -10.14 10.44 3.39
CA ASP A 23 -9.80 9.99 4.72
C ASP A 23 -8.28 9.84 4.89
N ASP A 24 -7.74 10.46 5.93
CA ASP A 24 -6.29 10.50 6.16
C ASP A 24 -5.72 9.13 6.57
N LYS A 25 -6.50 8.31 7.28
CA LYS A 25 -6.08 6.94 7.65
C LYS A 25 -5.92 6.07 6.41
N THR A 26 -6.87 6.15 5.49
CA THR A 26 -6.86 5.42 4.21
C THR A 26 -5.70 5.87 3.32
N LYS A 27 -5.38 7.18 3.31
CA LYS A 27 -4.21 7.69 2.59
C LYS A 27 -2.91 7.16 3.16
N GLU A 28 -2.76 7.25 4.47
CA GLU A 28 -1.53 6.85 5.16
C GLU A 28 -1.28 5.35 4.99
N ALA A 29 -2.32 4.52 5.10
CA ALA A 29 -2.26 3.08 4.84
C ALA A 29 -1.71 2.76 3.44
N ALA A 30 -2.25 3.44 2.42
CA ALA A 30 -1.84 3.21 1.03
C ALA A 30 -0.43 3.73 0.74
N ILE A 31 -0.03 4.89 1.29
CA ILE A 31 1.33 5.43 1.14
C ILE A 31 2.35 4.47 1.74
N ARG A 32 2.09 3.95 2.93
CA ARG A 32 2.99 2.98 3.58
C ARG A 32 3.07 1.68 2.82
N SER A 33 1.94 1.18 2.31
CA SER A 33 1.90 -0.03 1.48
C SER A 33 2.70 0.14 0.18
N ILE A 34 2.64 1.33 -0.45
CA ILE A 34 3.49 1.66 -1.62
C ILE A 34 4.98 1.66 -1.23
N ARG A 35 5.34 2.30 -0.12
CA ARG A 35 6.74 2.35 0.35
C ARG A 35 7.28 0.96 0.69
N GLN A 36 6.45 0.09 1.28
CA GLN A 36 6.82 -1.30 1.56
C GLN A 36 7.06 -2.08 0.26
N ALA A 37 6.17 -1.95 -0.72
CA ALA A 37 6.37 -2.56 -2.04
C ALA A 37 7.61 -2.00 -2.78
N GLN A 38 7.95 -0.72 -2.57
CA GLN A 38 9.19 -0.14 -3.09
C GLN A 38 10.43 -0.71 -2.40
N ALA A 39 10.41 -0.86 -1.08
CA ALA A 39 11.51 -1.45 -0.31
C ALA A 39 11.76 -2.92 -0.68
N GLU A 40 10.72 -3.63 -1.13
CA GLU A 40 10.78 -5.02 -1.59
C GLU A 40 11.06 -5.15 -3.11
N ASP A 41 11.30 -4.04 -3.81
CA ASP A 41 11.50 -3.98 -5.28
C ASP A 41 10.35 -4.61 -6.10
N LEU A 42 9.12 -4.50 -5.60
CA LEU A 42 7.92 -5.06 -6.23
C LEU A 42 7.21 -4.03 -7.10
N ALA A 43 6.80 -4.42 -8.31
CA ALA A 43 6.06 -3.54 -9.22
C ALA A 43 4.61 -3.25 -8.76
N ARG A 44 4.07 -4.08 -7.87
CA ARG A 44 2.70 -4.03 -7.38
C ARG A 44 2.67 -3.93 -5.85
N VAL A 45 1.61 -3.30 -5.35
CA VAL A 45 1.22 -3.36 -3.94
C VAL A 45 0.19 -4.48 -3.80
N ASP A 46 0.49 -5.46 -2.96
CA ASP A 46 -0.40 -6.55 -2.58
C ASP A 46 -0.79 -6.43 -1.09
N VAL A 47 -1.69 -7.30 -0.63
CA VAL A 47 -2.15 -7.36 0.76
C VAL A 47 -0.99 -7.62 1.71
N ASP A 48 -0.01 -8.44 1.32
CA ASP A 48 1.19 -8.74 2.11
C ASP A 48 1.94 -7.47 2.55
N GLN A 49 2.03 -6.46 1.69
CA GLN A 49 2.70 -5.20 2.03
C GLN A 49 1.87 -4.34 2.99
N LEU A 50 0.55 -4.37 2.85
CA LEU A 50 -0.35 -3.70 3.79
C LEU A 50 -0.26 -4.36 5.17
N GLU A 51 -0.30 -5.68 5.25
CA GLU A 51 -0.19 -6.44 6.51
C GLU A 51 1.12 -6.14 7.24
N LYS A 52 2.23 -5.99 6.52
CA LYS A 52 3.53 -5.62 7.11
C LYS A 52 3.56 -4.23 7.74
N VAL A 53 2.84 -3.25 7.16
CA VAL A 53 2.80 -1.88 7.69
C VAL A 53 1.67 -1.65 8.68
N LEU A 54 0.71 -2.57 8.75
CA LEU A 54 -0.50 -2.47 9.57
C LEU A 54 -0.22 -2.29 11.07
N PRO A 55 0.73 -3.01 11.71
CA PRO A 55 0.98 -2.84 13.14
C PRO A 55 1.38 -1.40 13.48
N GLN A 56 2.33 -0.81 12.74
CA GLN A 56 2.75 0.57 12.98
C GLN A 56 1.66 1.57 12.58
N LEU A 57 0.90 1.29 11.52
CA LEU A 57 -0.23 2.12 11.11
C LEU A 57 -1.28 2.23 12.23
N LEU A 58 -1.61 1.12 12.89
CA LEU A 58 -2.60 1.10 13.98
C LEU A 58 -2.10 1.78 15.26
N LEU A 59 -0.77 1.86 15.47
CA LEU A 59 -0.19 2.55 16.63
C LEU A 59 -0.19 4.08 16.46
N ASP A 60 -0.21 4.56 15.22
CA ASP A 60 -0.14 5.99 14.92
C ASP A 60 -1.51 6.70 14.97
N PHE A 61 -2.60 5.96 15.23
CA PHE A 61 -3.98 6.45 15.30
C PHE A 61 -4.70 6.03 16.58
#